data_AF-A0A3M1WXL0-F1
#
_entry.id   AF-A0A3M1WXL0-F1
#
_cell.length_a   1.000
_cell.length_b   1.000
_cell.length_c   1.000
_cell.angle_alpha   90.00
_cell.angle_beta   90.00
_cell.angle_gamma   90.00
#
_symmetry.space_group_name_H-M   'P 1'
#
loop_
_entity.id
_entity.type
_entity.pdbx_description
1 polymer ?
#
loop_
_entity_poly.entity_id
_entity_poly.type
_entity_poly.pdbx_seq_one_letter_code
_entity_poly.pdbx_strand_id
1 'polypeptide(L)'
;MPSSARDTLCWHYPHYHRGSGMKPGGALRAGDWKLIVWYEGLLLGQGPAYELYHLGRDPGEQADLATAEPDTLAALVAAFEGWQARVGAKMPLQRE
;
A
#
# COMPACT_ATOMS: atom_id res chain seq x y z
N MET A 1 -11.12 27.98 5.31
CA MET A 1 -9.93 27.41 5.99
C MET A 1 -9.24 26.50 5.00
N PRO A 2 -7.95 26.67 4.65
CA PRO A 2 -7.27 25.66 3.87
C PRO A 2 -7.27 24.38 4.72
N SER A 3 -7.84 23.31 4.19
CA SER A 3 -7.77 22.00 4.82
C SER A 3 -6.30 21.70 5.08
N SER A 4 -5.96 21.29 6.30
CA SER A 4 -4.65 20.70 6.64
C SER A 4 -4.51 19.32 5.97
N ALA A 5 -4.91 19.20 4.72
CA ALA A 5 -4.88 17.99 3.93
C ALA A 5 -3.42 17.60 3.77
N ARG A 6 -3.01 16.57 4.50
CA ARG A 6 -1.83 15.81 4.12
C ARG A 6 -2.19 15.20 2.76
N ASP A 7 -1.48 15.59 1.70
CA ASP A 7 -1.74 15.11 0.33
C ASP A 7 -1.70 13.58 0.24
N THR A 8 -0.98 12.93 1.15
CA THR A 8 -0.85 11.48 1.19
C THR A 8 -0.65 11.00 2.62
N LEU A 9 -1.32 9.90 2.98
CA LEU A 9 -1.09 9.16 4.22
C LEU A 9 -0.42 7.84 3.86
N CYS A 10 0.69 7.51 4.52
CA CYS A 10 1.45 6.30 4.24
C CYS A 10 1.65 5.49 5.52
N TRP A 11 1.57 4.17 5.40
CA TRP A 11 1.86 3.19 6.43
C TRP A 11 2.89 2.21 5.92
N HIS A 12 3.87 1.89 6.76
CA HIS A 12 4.89 0.87 6.48
C HIS A 12 4.97 -0.06 7.68
N TYR A 13 4.54 -1.30 7.51
CA TYR A 13 4.51 -2.31 8.58
C TYR A 13 5.27 -3.57 8.17
N PRO A 14 6.61 -3.56 8.24
CA PRO A 14 7.47 -4.67 7.81
C PRO A 14 7.59 -5.77 8.88
N HIS A 15 6.51 -6.07 9.60
CA HIS A 15 6.51 -7.02 10.72
C HIS A 15 5.30 -7.96 10.67
N TYR A 16 5.52 -9.21 11.08
CA TYR A 16 4.42 -10.15 11.30
C TYR A 16 3.76 -9.87 12.66
N HIS A 17 2.45 -9.69 12.66
CA HIS A 17 1.71 -9.59 13.91
C HIS A 17 1.28 -11.00 14.38
N ARG A 18 2.02 -11.57 15.33
CA ARG A 18 1.80 -12.96 15.84
C ARG A 18 0.40 -13.19 16.43
N GLY A 19 -0.31 -12.14 16.86
CA GLY A 19 -1.63 -12.27 17.49
C GLY A 19 -2.83 -12.13 16.55
N SER A 20 -2.69 -11.44 15.42
CA SER A 20 -3.82 -11.18 14.49
C SER A 20 -3.64 -11.86 13.13
N GLY A 21 -2.48 -12.48 12.87
CA GLY A 21 -2.16 -13.07 11.57
C GLY A 21 -1.88 -12.03 10.48
N MET A 22 -1.77 -10.75 10.83
CA MET A 22 -1.48 -9.70 9.85
C MET A 22 -0.07 -9.89 9.27
N LYS A 23 -0.03 -10.03 7.95
CA LYS A 23 1.18 -10.19 7.14
C LYS A 23 1.90 -8.85 6.98
N PRO A 24 3.21 -8.85 6.72
CA PRO A 24 3.96 -7.63 6.47
C PRO A 24 3.42 -6.93 5.22
N GLY A 25 3.20 -5.62 5.35
CA GLY A 25 2.66 -4.84 4.26
C GLY A 25 2.83 -3.34 4.45
N GLY A 26 2.36 -2.60 3.46
CA GLY A 26 2.31 -1.15 3.43
C GLY A 26 0.94 -0.69 2.95
N ALA A 27 0.66 0.58 3.15
CA ALA A 27 -0.51 1.21 2.55
C ALA A 27 -0.22 2.67 2.23
N LEU A 28 -0.87 3.18 1.18
CA LEU A 28 -0.87 4.60 0.84
C LEU A 28 -2.29 5.03 0.54
N ARG A 29 -2.71 6.17 1.10
CA ARG A 29 -3.97 6.83 0.75
C ARG A 29 -3.67 8.21 0.17
N ALA A 30 -4.10 8.45 -1.06
CA ALA A 30 -4.03 9.72 -1.76
C ALA A 30 -5.43 10.14 -2.21
N GLY A 31 -6.02 11.12 -1.53
CA GLY A 31 -7.43 11.48 -1.73
C GLY A 31 -8.36 10.29 -1.50
N ASP A 32 -9.12 9.92 -2.54
CA ASP A 32 -10.06 8.79 -2.54
C ASP A 32 -9.42 7.45 -2.89
N TRP A 33 -8.18 7.45 -3.35
CA TRP A 33 -7.48 6.21 -3.71
C TRP A 33 -6.70 5.65 -2.54
N LYS A 34 -6.75 4.34 -2.38
CA LYS A 34 -5.97 3.58 -1.43
C LYS A 34 -5.24 2.45 -2.14
N LEU A 35 -3.93 2.40 -1.92
CA LEU A 35 -3.05 1.31 -2.29
C LEU A 35 -2.77 0.46 -1.04
N ILE A 36 -2.86 -0.86 -1.17
CA ILE A 36 -2.30 -1.81 -0.21
C ILE A 36 -1.13 -2.52 -0.89
N VAL A 37 -0.02 -2.67 -0.16
CA VAL A 37 1.18 -3.37 -0.60
C VAL A 37 1.40 -4.58 0.29
N TRP A 38 1.50 -5.76 -0.32
CA TRP A 38 1.75 -7.01 0.37
C TRP A 38 3.20 -7.45 0.12
N TYR A 39 4.03 -7.44 1.16
CA TYR A 39 5.46 -7.72 0.98
C TYR A 39 5.75 -9.19 0.67
N GLU A 40 4.89 -10.13 1.07
CA GLU A 40 5.05 -11.53 0.66
C GLU A 40 4.82 -11.71 -0.85
N GLY A 41 3.80 -11.07 -1.41
CA GLY A 41 3.57 -11.07 -2.85
C GLY A 41 4.71 -10.35 -3.59
N LEU A 42 5.12 -9.19 -3.08
CA LEU A 42 6.15 -8.37 -3.71
C LEU A 42 7.56 -9.00 -3.66
N LEU A 43 7.96 -9.59 -2.53
CA LEU A 43 9.32 -10.08 -2.31
C LEU A 43 9.47 -11.59 -2.55
N LEU A 44 8.42 -12.38 -2.28
CA LEU A 44 8.47 -13.84 -2.33
C LEU A 44 7.60 -14.43 -3.46
N GLY A 45 6.83 -13.59 -4.18
CA GLY A 45 5.87 -14.06 -5.17
C GLY A 45 4.69 -14.84 -4.57
N GLN A 46 4.43 -14.67 -3.27
CA GLN A 46 3.39 -15.40 -2.56
C GLN A 46 2.11 -14.56 -2.43
N GLY A 47 1.19 -14.74 -3.38
CA GLY A 47 -0.08 -14.02 -3.43
C GLY A 47 0.01 -12.68 -4.15
N PRO A 48 -1.02 -11.81 -4.04
CA PRO A 48 -1.01 -10.51 -4.70
C PRO A 48 0.07 -9.61 -4.09
N ALA A 49 0.76 -8.83 -4.92
CA ALA A 49 1.70 -7.82 -4.45
C ALA A 49 1.00 -6.50 -4.08
N TYR A 50 -0.10 -6.19 -4.77
CA TYR A 50 -0.81 -4.93 -4.66
C TYR A 50 -2.31 -5.15 -4.73
N GLU A 51 -3.05 -4.30 -4.02
CA GLU A 51 -4.49 -4.11 -4.17
C GLU A 51 -4.78 -2.61 -4.28
N LEU A 52 -5.79 -2.24 -5.05
CA LEU A 52 -6.16 -0.86 -5.30
C LEU A 52 -7.66 -0.65 -5.04
N TYR A 53 -7.99 0.34 -4.22
CA TYR A 53 -9.37 0.66 -3.87
C TYR A 53 -9.68 2.14 -4.06
N HIS A 54 -10.90 2.45 -4.49
CA HIS A 54 -11.43 3.80 -4.53
C HIS A 54 -12.41 4.02 -3.37
N LEU A 55 -11.91 4.50 -2.23
CA LEU A 55 -12.66 4.66 -0.98
C LEU A 55 -13.87 5.61 -1.09
N GLY A 56 -13.84 6.58 -2.01
CA GLY A 56 -15.00 7.44 -2.26
C GLY A 56 -16.21 6.71 -2.88
N ARG A 57 -15.97 5.56 -3.54
CA ARG A 57 -17.01 4.74 -4.19
C ARG A 57 -17.24 3.43 -3.43
N ASP A 58 -16.19 2.90 -2.85
CA ASP A 58 -16.19 1.64 -2.11
C ASP A 58 -15.38 1.78 -0.80
N PRO A 59 -15.98 2.40 0.23
CA PRO A 59 -15.33 2.54 1.54
C PRO A 59 -15.13 1.20 2.26
N GLY A 60 -15.77 0.12 1.77
CA GLY A 60 -15.65 -1.23 2.33
C GLY A 60 -14.52 -2.07 1.73
N GLU A 61 -13.79 -1.56 0.73
CA GLU A 61 -12.66 -2.25 0.09
C GLU A 61 -13.03 -3.62 -0.48
N GLN A 62 -14.21 -3.72 -1.09
CA GLN A 62 -14.79 -4.94 -1.63
C GLN A 62 -14.36 -5.23 -3.07
N ALA A 63 -14.06 -4.17 -3.84
CA ALA A 63 -13.68 -4.27 -5.25
C ALA A 63 -12.22 -3.85 -5.45
N ASP A 64 -11.35 -4.84 -5.62
CA ASP A 64 -9.97 -4.59 -6.04
C ASP A 64 -9.93 -4.14 -7.51
N LEU A 65 -9.40 -2.94 -7.74
CA LEU A 65 -9.28 -2.28 -9.03
C LEU A 65 -7.86 -2.39 -9.61
N ALA A 66 -6.94 -3.13 -8.99
CA ALA A 66 -5.54 -3.20 -9.41
C ALA A 66 -5.36 -3.63 -10.88
N THR A 67 -6.23 -4.53 -11.37
CA THR A 67 -6.22 -4.98 -12.77
C THR A 67 -7.02 -4.09 -13.70
N ALA A 68 -8.03 -3.40 -13.18
CA ALA A 68 -8.94 -2.55 -13.95
C ALA A 68 -8.36 -1.14 -14.19
N GLU A 69 -7.52 -0.66 -13.28
CA GLU A 69 -6.96 0.71 -13.27
C GLU A 69 -5.42 0.67 -13.16
N PRO A 70 -4.71 0.06 -14.14
CA PRO A 70 -3.27 -0.18 -14.06
C PRO A 70 -2.44 1.10 -14.02
N ASP A 71 -2.88 2.17 -14.69
CA ASP A 71 -2.20 3.46 -14.69
C ASP A 71 -2.26 4.13 -13.31
N THR A 72 -3.44 4.05 -12.67
CA THR A 72 -3.65 4.56 -11.30
C THR A 72 -2.82 3.76 -10.29
N LEU A 73 -2.80 2.43 -10.43
CA LEU A 73 -1.96 1.55 -9.62
C LEU A 73 -0.48 1.95 -9.73
N ALA A 74 0.04 2.08 -10.95
CA ALA A 74 1.43 2.42 -11.20
C ALA A 74 1.81 3.78 -10.58
N ALA A 75 0.94 4.78 -10.70
CA ALA A 75 1.16 6.11 -10.10
C ALA A 75 1.23 6.06 -8.57
N LEU A 76 0.33 5.31 -7.92
CA LEU A 76 0.31 5.17 -6.46
C LEU A 76 1.50 4.35 -5.95
N VAL A 77 1.91 3.30 -6.67
CA VAL A 77 3.11 2.51 -6.35
C VAL A 77 4.35 3.40 -6.41
N ALA A 78 4.54 4.16 -7.50
CA ALA A 78 5.67 5.09 -7.61
C ALA A 78 5.67 6.15 -6.49
N ALA A 79 4.50 6.66 -6.12
CA ALA A 79 4.37 7.60 -5.00
C ALA A 79 4.74 6.95 -3.65
N PHE A 80 4.36 5.68 -3.44
CA PHE A 80 4.69 4.93 -2.23
C PHE A 80 6.19 4.63 -2.13
N GLU A 81 6.82 4.16 -3.21
CA GLU A 81 8.26 3.92 -3.28
C GLU A 81 9.06 5.22 -3.05
N GLY A 82 8.63 6.32 -3.68
CA GLY A 82 9.23 7.64 -3.47
C GLY A 82 9.11 8.10 -2.02
N TRP A 83 7.97 7.84 -1.36
CA TRP A 83 7.81 8.10 0.06
C TRP A 83 8.73 7.23 0.92
N GLN A 84 8.83 5.92 0.65
CA GLN A 84 9.70 4.98 1.36
C GLN A 84 11.15 5.43 1.29
N ALA A 85 11.63 5.81 0.10
CA ALA A 85 12.98 6.34 -0.10
C ALA A 85 13.22 7.62 0.72
N ARG A 86 12.26 8.55 0.69
CA ARG A 86 12.36 9.83 1.43
C ARG A 86 12.47 9.65 2.94
N VAL A 87 11.78 8.68 3.51
CA VAL A 87 11.80 8.42 4.97
C VAL A 87 12.85 7.40 5.40
N GLY A 88 13.60 6.82 4.45
CA GLY A 88 14.56 5.75 4.73
C GLY A 88 13.88 4.49 5.29
N ALA A 89 12.70 4.14 4.77
CA ALA A 89 11.94 2.97 5.23
C ALA A 89 12.76 1.69 5.03
N LYS A 90 12.94 0.91 6.10
CA LYS A 90 13.63 -0.38 6.03
C LYS A 90 12.68 -1.44 5.49
N MET A 91 13.02 -2.01 4.33
CA MET A 91 12.28 -3.14 3.77
C MET A 91 12.56 -4.44 4.55
N PRO A 92 11.60 -5.38 4.59
CA PRO A 92 11.86 -6.72 5.10
C PRO A 92 13.01 -7.37 4.32
N LEU A 93 13.92 -8.03 5.02
CA LEU A 93 14.97 -8.83 4.40
C LEU A 93 14.57 -10.29 4.50
N GLN A 94 14.53 -10.98 3.36
CA GLN A 94 14.54 -12.43 3.36
C GLN A 94 15.91 -12.88 3.88
N ARG A 95 15.93 -13.68 4.95
CA ARG A 95 17.16 -14.36 5.38
C ARG A 95 17.17 -15.74 4.72
N GLU A 96 18.30 -16.08 4.10
CA GLU A 96 18.61 -17.40 3.56
C GLU A 96 18.70 -18.45 4.68
#